data_AF-A0A350C075-F1
#
_entry.id   AF-A0A350C075-F1
#
_cell.length_a   1.000
_cell.length_b   1.000
_cell.length_c   1.000
_cell.angle_alpha   90.00
_cell.angle_beta   90.00
_cell.angle_gamma   90.00
#
_symmetry.space_group_name_H-M   'P 1'
#
loop_
_entity.id
_entity.type
_entity.pdbx_description
1 polymer ?
#
loop_
_entity_poly.entity_id
_entity_poly.type
_entity_poly.pdbx_seq_one_letter_code
_entity_poly.pdbx_strand_id
1 'polypeptide(L)'
;MRAVSNWIWTPEWIHEDKKSPRIVYFRRVIEVAEIPESVYLNISADTRYKLYVNGFLVEIGPSKGDREVWFYDRVDLAPYLKAGKNILGVQVLRYPMEREQGNHSMFRTEIPGLYMSPDDG
;
A
#
# COMPACT_ATOMS: atom_id res chain seq x y z
N MET A 1 -11.61 -11.54 -20.86
CA MET A 1 -11.60 -11.01 -19.48
C MET A 1 -10.44 -10.04 -19.34
N ARG A 2 -10.68 -8.77 -18.99
CA ARG A 2 -9.59 -7.87 -18.59
C ARG A 2 -9.24 -8.20 -17.14
N ALA A 3 -8.06 -8.76 -16.88
CA ALA A 3 -7.55 -8.86 -15.53
C ALA A 3 -7.24 -7.43 -15.06
N VAL A 4 -8.06 -6.89 -14.15
CA VAL A 4 -7.76 -5.62 -13.50
C VAL A 4 -6.73 -5.95 -12.43
N SER A 5 -5.48 -5.53 -12.60
CA SER A 5 -4.45 -5.75 -11.57
C SER A 5 -4.75 -4.88 -10.35
N ASN A 6 -4.69 -5.47 -9.16
CA ASN A 6 -4.81 -4.75 -7.88
C ASN A 6 -3.51 -4.00 -7.50
N TRP A 7 -2.48 -4.09 -8.34
CA TRP A 7 -1.26 -3.30 -8.24
C TRP A 7 -1.45 -1.97 -8.97
N ILE A 8 -1.19 -0.88 -8.28
CA ILE A 8 -1.26 0.49 -8.81
C ILE A 8 0.04 1.23 -8.54
N TRP A 9 0.36 2.16 -9.44
CA TRP A 9 1.46 3.11 -9.25
C TRP A 9 1.17 4.44 -9.97
N THR A 10 2.03 5.44 -9.79
CA THR A 10 1.91 6.74 -10.45
C THR A 10 2.39 6.67 -11.90
N PRO A 11 1.63 7.19 -12.89
CA PRO A 11 2.05 7.16 -14.30
C PRO A 11 3.25 8.06 -14.60
N GLU A 12 3.55 9.02 -13.72
CA GLU A 12 4.68 9.95 -13.84
C GLU A 12 6.02 9.32 -13.42
N TRP A 13 6.05 8.05 -13.02
CA TRP A 13 7.26 7.39 -12.55
C TRP A 13 8.28 7.18 -13.68
N ILE A 14 9.40 7.89 -13.61
CA ILE A 14 10.48 7.84 -14.62
C ILE A 14 11.72 7.12 -14.11
N HIS A 15 12.67 6.86 -15.01
CA HIS A 15 13.90 6.14 -14.68
C HIS A 15 14.72 6.85 -13.58
N GLU A 16 14.76 8.17 -13.61
CA GLU A 16 15.49 9.03 -12.66
C GLU A 16 14.97 8.87 -11.22
N ASP A 17 13.68 8.58 -11.04
CA ASP A 17 13.08 8.38 -9.72
C ASP A 17 13.60 7.13 -9.01
N LYS A 18 14.16 6.17 -9.76
CA LYS A 18 14.75 4.93 -9.21
C LYS A 18 16.05 5.17 -8.45
N LYS A 19 16.65 6.36 -8.53
CA LYS A 19 17.99 6.68 -8.00
C LYS A 19 17.99 7.20 -6.56
N SER A 20 16.83 7.43 -5.94
CA SER A 20 16.80 7.85 -4.54
C SER A 20 15.49 7.45 -3.88
N PRO A 21 15.43 7.39 -2.54
CA PRO A 21 14.19 7.11 -1.85
C PRO A 21 13.09 8.10 -2.25
N ARG A 22 11.87 7.60 -2.41
CA ARG A 22 10.68 8.39 -2.76
C ARG A 22 9.55 8.08 -1.79
N ILE A 23 8.81 9.12 -1.45
CA ILE A 23 7.53 8.98 -0.76
C ILE A 23 6.44 9.29 -1.77
N VAL A 24 5.52 8.33 -1.96
CA VAL A 24 4.39 8.44 -2.88
C VAL A 24 3.10 8.31 -2.09
N TYR A 25 2.12 9.16 -2.39
CA TYR A 25 0.84 9.19 -1.68
C TYR A 25 -0.28 8.71 -2.59
N PHE A 26 -1.07 7.77 -2.08
CA PHE A 26 -2.30 7.31 -2.70
C PHE A 26 -3.48 7.72 -1.83
N ARG A 27 -4.58 8.08 -2.47
CA ARG A 27 -5.81 8.49 -1.78
C ARG A 27 -7.03 7.92 -2.48
N ARG A 28 -7.92 7.32 -1.70
CA ARG A 28 -9.23 6.86 -2.16
C ARG A 28 -10.32 7.36 -1.22
N VAL A 29 -11.44 7.76 -1.80
CA VAL A 29 -12.66 8.06 -1.05
C VAL A 29 -13.63 6.91 -1.26
N ILE A 30 -14.24 6.44 -0.18
CA ILE A 30 -15.30 5.43 -0.22
C ILE A 30 -16.51 5.93 0.57
N GLU A 31 -17.68 5.41 0.24
CA GLU A 31 -18.93 5.73 0.92
C GLU A 31 -19.50 4.46 1.54
N VAL A 32 -19.82 4.53 2.83
CA VAL A 32 -20.22 3.39 3.65
C VAL A 32 -21.57 3.73 4.27
N ALA A 33 -22.64 3.04 3.86
CA ALA A 33 -23.99 3.34 4.35
C ALA A 33 -24.13 3.02 5.85
N GLU A 34 -23.67 1.83 6.24
CA GLU A 34 -23.62 1.34 7.60
C GLU A 34 -22.26 0.67 7.84
N ILE A 35 -21.72 0.80 9.05
CA ILE A 35 -20.41 0.22 9.38
C ILE A 35 -20.59 -1.29 9.55
N PRO A 36 -19.95 -2.13 8.71
CA PRO A 36 -20.02 -3.58 8.88
C PRO A 36 -19.28 -4.01 10.15
N GLU A 37 -19.59 -5.20 10.67
CA GLU A 37 -18.90 -5.78 11.84
C GLU A 37 -17.40 -5.93 11.59
N SER A 38 -17.01 -6.33 10.38
CA SER A 38 -15.64 -6.36 9.92
C SER A 38 -15.56 -6.06 8.42
N VAL A 39 -14.47 -5.45 7.99
CA VAL A 39 -14.16 -5.25 6.57
C VAL A 39 -12.66 -5.28 6.37
N TYR A 40 -12.19 -6.34 5.73
CA TYR A 40 -10.77 -6.59 5.58
C TYR A 40 -10.24 -6.04 4.25
N LEU A 41 -9.08 -5.40 4.34
CA LEU A 41 -8.28 -4.94 3.23
C LEU A 41 -6.97 -5.72 3.21
N ASN A 42 -6.67 -6.34 2.07
CA ASN A 42 -5.35 -6.89 1.81
C ASN A 42 -4.47 -5.79 1.19
N ILE A 43 -3.32 -5.53 1.78
CA ILE A 43 -2.43 -4.44 1.36
C ILE A 43 -0.96 -4.87 1.39
N SER A 44 -0.21 -4.45 0.38
CA SER A 44 1.25 -4.59 0.33
C SER A 44 1.85 -3.43 -0.45
N ALA A 45 3.15 -3.20 -0.32
CA ALA A 45 3.82 -2.19 -1.12
C ALA A 45 5.29 -2.54 -1.37
N ASP A 46 5.77 -2.13 -2.54
CA ASP A 46 7.20 -1.98 -2.79
C ASP A 46 7.60 -0.51 -2.47
N THR A 47 8.16 -0.20 -1.29
CA THR A 47 8.86 -1.12 -0.39
C THR A 47 8.29 -1.18 1.03
N ARG A 48 7.71 -0.08 1.51
CA ARG A 48 7.00 0.01 2.79
C ARG A 48 5.80 0.92 2.61
N TYR A 49 4.74 0.72 3.38
CA TYR A 49 3.60 1.61 3.42
C TYR A 49 3.22 2.00 4.86
N LYS A 50 2.50 3.11 4.97
CA LYS A 50 1.66 3.45 6.11
C LYS A 50 0.23 3.66 5.62
N LEU A 51 -0.72 2.93 6.20
CA LEU A 51 -2.13 3.04 5.88
C LEU A 51 -2.82 3.97 6.88
N TYR A 52 -3.61 4.89 6.35
CA TYR A 52 -4.42 5.83 7.10
C TYR A 52 -5.89 5.70 6.71
N VAL A 53 -6.77 5.71 7.71
CA VAL A 53 -8.22 5.76 7.51
C VAL A 53 -8.75 6.96 8.27
N ASN A 54 -9.41 7.89 7.57
CA ASN A 54 -9.92 9.14 8.14
C ASN A 54 -8.87 9.96 8.91
N GLY A 55 -7.59 9.82 8.55
CA GLY A 55 -6.45 10.49 9.20
C GLY A 55 -5.81 9.69 10.34
N PHE A 56 -6.43 8.61 10.82
CA PHE A 56 -5.84 7.72 11.81
C PHE A 56 -4.85 6.76 11.16
N LEU A 57 -3.66 6.61 11.75
CA LEU A 57 -2.69 5.60 11.33
C LEU A 57 -3.21 4.22 11.75
N VAL A 58 -3.48 3.36 10.77
CA VAL A 58 -4.09 2.05 10.97
C VAL A 58 -3.04 0.93 10.95
N GLU A 59 -2.13 0.95 9.99
CA GLU A 59 -1.16 -0.13 9.79
C GLU A 59 0.16 0.37 9.20
N ILE A 60 1.27 -0.32 9.50
CA ILE A 60 2.60 -0.07 8.93
C ILE A 60 3.19 -1.36 8.38
N GLY A 61 3.16 -1.52 7.07
CA GLY A 61 3.60 -2.74 6.41
C GLY A 61 4.47 -2.53 5.16
N PRO A 62 4.57 -3.55 4.29
CA PRO A 62 4.31 -4.94 4.66
C PRO A 62 5.36 -5.45 5.65
N SER A 63 5.08 -6.59 6.29
CA SER A 63 6.15 -7.37 6.93
C SER A 63 7.30 -7.61 5.96
N LYS A 64 8.52 -7.65 6.51
CA LYS A 64 9.74 -7.73 5.69
C LYS A 64 9.81 -9.10 5.01
N GLY A 65 9.76 -9.11 3.69
CA GLY A 65 10.01 -10.29 2.86
C GLY A 65 11.46 -10.40 2.37
N ASP A 66 11.68 -11.33 1.46
CA ASP A 66 12.93 -11.55 0.74
C ASP A 66 12.68 -11.83 -0.74
N ARG A 67 13.66 -12.43 -1.44
CA ARG A 67 13.55 -12.74 -2.88
C ARG A 67 12.52 -13.82 -3.20
N GLU A 68 12.22 -14.68 -2.24
CA GLU A 68 11.34 -15.84 -2.43
C GLU A 68 9.96 -15.58 -1.84
N VAL A 69 9.86 -14.78 -0.78
CA VAL A 69 8.62 -14.52 -0.07
C VAL A 69 8.29 -13.02 -0.05
N TRP A 70 7.12 -12.67 -0.58
CA TRP A 70 6.56 -11.32 -0.51
C TRP A 70 5.25 -11.32 0.30
N PHE A 71 5.21 -10.54 1.37
CA PHE A 71 4.06 -10.49 2.27
C PHE A 71 3.05 -9.41 1.88
N TYR A 72 1.80 -9.65 2.23
CA TYR A 72 0.76 -8.63 2.36
C TYR A 72 0.18 -8.73 3.76
N ASP A 73 -0.38 -7.64 4.25
CA ASP A 73 -1.10 -7.61 5.51
C ASP A 73 -2.60 -7.62 5.24
N ARG A 74 -3.34 -8.28 6.14
CA ARG A 74 -4.81 -8.32 6.17
C ARG A 74 -5.29 -7.45 7.31
N VAL A 75 -5.91 -6.33 7.00
CA VAL A 75 -6.23 -5.28 7.97
C VAL A 75 -7.73 -5.09 8.06
N ASP A 76 -8.31 -5.20 9.26
CA ASP A 76 -9.71 -4.84 9.48
C ASP A 76 -9.87 -3.32 9.57
N LEU A 77 -10.61 -2.74 8.63
CA LEU A 77 -10.87 -1.31 8.58
C LEU A 77 -12.12 -0.91 9.38
N ALA A 78 -13.01 -1.85 9.74
CA ALA A 78 -14.29 -1.54 10.40
C ALA A 78 -14.14 -0.58 11.61
N PRO A 79 -13.15 -0.75 12.51
CA PRO A 79 -13.00 0.13 13.68
C PRO A 79 -12.69 1.59 13.35
N TYR A 80 -12.24 1.88 12.12
CA TYR A 80 -11.79 3.20 11.69
C TYR A 80 -12.76 3.89 10.73
N LEU A 81 -13.82 3.18 10.32
CA LEU A 81 -14.84 3.70 9.41
C LEU A 81 -15.93 4.46 10.16
N LYS A 82 -16.64 5.29 9.41
CA LYS A 82 -17.87 5.97 9.84
C LYS A 82 -18.95 5.85 8.77
N ALA A 83 -20.22 5.99 9.15
CA ALA A 83 -21.29 6.13 8.17
C ALA A 83 -21.03 7.36 7.26
N GLY A 84 -21.33 7.21 5.98
CA GLY A 84 -21.05 8.17 4.92
C GLY A 84 -19.62 8.09 4.38
N LYS A 85 -19.02 9.27 4.16
CA LYS A 85 -17.75 9.42 3.45
C LYS A 85 -16.54 9.06 4.32
N ASN A 86 -15.71 8.15 3.83
CA ASN A 86 -14.43 7.75 4.42
C ASN A 86 -13.27 8.02 3.47
N ILE A 87 -12.11 8.36 4.03
CA ILE A 87 -10.89 8.63 3.25
C ILE A 87 -9.85 7.57 3.63
N LEU A 88 -9.41 6.81 2.63
CA LEU A 88 -8.24 5.94 2.73
C LEU A 88 -7.03 6.70 2.16
N GLY A 89 -5.96 6.76 2.92
CA GLY A 89 -4.67 7.32 2.51
C GLY A 89 -3.57 6.28 2.67
N VAL A 90 -2.68 6.17 1.69
CA VAL A 90 -1.50 5.29 1.81
C VAL A 90 -0.27 6.10 1.47
N GLN A 91 0.69 6.13 2.39
CA GLN A 91 2.02 6.67 2.16
C GLN A 91 2.96 5.50 1.86
N VAL A 92 3.47 5.41 0.63
CA VAL A 92 4.45 4.39 0.24
C VAL A 92 5.85 4.99 0.26
N LEU A 93 6.74 4.38 1.03
CA LEU A 93 8.18 4.61 0.93
C LEU A 93 8.76 3.60 -0.06
N ARG A 94 9.25 4.12 -1.18
CA ARG A 94 9.92 3.37 -2.23
C ARG A 94 11.43 3.58 -2.10
N TYR A 95 12.18 2.49 -1.86
CA TYR A 95 13.65 2.52 -1.88
C TYR A 95 14.20 2.39 -3.31
N PRO A 96 15.37 2.98 -3.62
CA PRO A 96 16.04 2.77 -4.90
C PRO A 96 16.55 1.32 -5.02
N MET A 97 16.75 0.84 -6.24
CA MET A 97 17.34 -0.50 -6.46
C MET A 97 18.80 -0.57 -6.00
N GLU A 98 19.52 0.54 -6.15
CA GLU A 98 20.89 0.68 -5.67
C GLU A 98 20.93 0.58 -4.15
N ARG A 99 21.66 -0.44 -3.65
CA ARG A 99 21.63 -0.80 -2.22
C ARG A 99 22.27 0.26 -1.34
N GLU A 100 23.34 0.88 -1.81
CA GLU A 100 24.11 1.91 -1.09
C GLU A 100 23.32 3.21 -0.89
N GLN A 101 22.32 3.47 -1.73
CA GLN A 101 21.48 4.67 -1.69
C GLN A 101 20.12 4.41 -0.99
N GLY A 102 19.92 3.21 -0.46
CA GLY A 102 18.67 2.77 0.15
C GLY A 102 18.88 1.98 1.43
N ASN A 103 17.93 1.11 1.75
CA ASN A 103 18.04 0.21 2.90
C ASN A 103 18.55 -1.16 2.45
N HIS A 104 19.71 -1.62 2.94
CA HIS A 104 20.31 -2.91 2.56
C HIS A 104 19.45 -4.12 2.90
N SER A 105 18.67 -4.02 3.97
CA SER A 105 17.87 -5.12 4.49
C SER A 105 16.56 -5.30 3.73
N MET A 106 16.02 -4.26 3.10
CA MET A 106 14.72 -4.33 2.46
C MET A 106 14.82 -4.85 1.02
N PHE A 107 14.21 -5.99 0.74
CA PHE A 107 14.05 -6.47 -0.63
C PHE A 107 13.07 -5.57 -1.40
N ARG A 108 13.32 -5.40 -2.69
CA ARG A 108 12.48 -4.64 -3.61
C ARG A 108 12.70 -5.06 -5.06
N THR A 109 11.75 -4.72 -5.90
CA THR A 109 11.74 -4.99 -7.33
C THR A 109 11.98 -3.72 -8.15
N GLU A 110 12.23 -3.90 -9.45
CA GLU A 110 12.44 -2.81 -10.41
C GLU A 110 11.19 -1.96 -10.66
N ILE A 111 10.01 -2.57 -10.49
CA ILE A 111 8.72 -1.96 -10.78
C ILE A 111 8.05 -1.68 -9.43
N PRO A 112 7.97 -0.41 -9.00
CA PRO A 112 7.31 -0.09 -7.75
C PRO A 112 5.81 -0.40 -7.84
N GLY A 113 5.18 -0.56 -6.68
CA GLY A 113 3.76 -0.84 -6.64
C GLY A 113 3.16 -0.73 -5.25
N LEU A 114 1.91 -0.29 -5.21
CA LEU A 114 1.00 -0.46 -4.09
C LEU A 114 -0.01 -1.53 -4.50
N TYR A 115 -0.10 -2.60 -3.72
CA TYR A 115 -1.15 -3.60 -3.84
C TYR A 115 -2.27 -3.27 -2.87
N MET A 116 -3.52 -3.25 -3.36
CA MET A 116 -4.70 -3.17 -2.50
C MET A 116 -5.84 -4.00 -3.11
N SER A 117 -6.40 -4.91 -2.35
CA SER A 117 -7.64 -5.62 -2.72
C SER A 117 -8.58 -5.71 -1.52
N PRO A 118 -9.90 -5.74 -1.75
CA PRO A 118 -10.81 -6.33 -0.77
C PRO A 118 -10.34 -7.73 -0.41
N ASP A 119 -10.63 -8.16 0.81
CA ASP A 119 -10.50 -9.56 1.18
C ASP A 119 -11.80 -10.28 0.86
N ASP A 120 -11.78 -11.14 -0.14
CA ASP A 120 -12.99 -11.84 -0.63
C ASP A 120 -13.27 -13.16 0.12
N GLY A 121 -12.46 -13.50 1.13
CA GLY A 121 -12.55 -14.76 1.88
C GLY A 121 -11.70 -15.87 1.30
#